data_AF-A0A7L2IYQ1-F1
#
_entry.id   AF-A0A7L2IYQ1-F1
#
_cell.length_a   1.000
_cell.length_b   1.000
_cell.length_c   1.000
_cell.angle_alpha   90.00
_cell.angle_beta   90.00
_cell.angle_gamma   90.00
#
_symmetry.space_group_name_H-M   'P 1'
#
loop_
_entity.id
_entity.type
_entity.pdbx_description
1 polymer ?
#
loop_
_entity_poly.entity_id
_entity_poly.type
_entity_poly.pdbx_seq_one_letter_code
_entity_poly.pdbx_strand_id
1 'polypeptide(L)'
;RTRNLLRMEVVQKPLWFDVYAAFPPLREPLYRVPRPRYGRVKDVIAPIFYQEDEVRAKFYRIYGSGPRPFNLSRLNYKSTCQRFVEKYNELKEEGKIEEEKLFDETGKALLASGIILQRRG
;
A
#
# COMPACT_ATOMS: atom_id res chain seq x y z
N ARG A 1 -15.02 17.06 30.50
CA ARG A 1 -16.37 17.40 31.03
C ARG A 1 -16.67 16.68 32.34
N THR A 2 -16.68 15.34 32.37
CA THR A 2 -16.95 14.54 33.60
C THR A 2 -15.98 14.84 34.73
N ARG A 3 -14.68 14.96 34.46
CA ARG A 3 -13.67 15.34 35.49
C ARG A 3 -14.05 16.59 36.29
N ASN A 4 -14.58 17.63 35.62
CA ASN A 4 -14.97 18.87 36.29
C ASN A 4 -16.23 18.65 37.15
N LEU A 5 -17.19 17.87 36.67
CA LEU A 5 -18.41 17.53 37.42
C LEU A 5 -18.11 16.68 38.66
N LEU A 6 -17.14 15.75 38.57
CA LEU A 6 -16.66 14.99 39.73
C LEU A 6 -16.00 15.90 40.77
N ARG A 7 -15.21 16.89 40.33
CA ARG A 7 -14.55 17.85 41.23
C ARG A 7 -15.56 18.75 41.96
N MET A 8 -16.67 19.06 41.31
CA MET A 8 -17.78 19.81 41.92
C MET A 8 -18.75 18.92 42.70
N GLU A 9 -18.48 17.61 42.81
CA GLU A 9 -19.30 16.61 43.51
C GLU A 9 -20.74 16.50 42.97
N VAL A 10 -20.98 16.94 41.73
CA VAL A 10 -22.31 16.92 41.09
C VAL A 10 -22.69 15.53 40.57
N VAL A 11 -21.69 14.67 40.32
CA VAL A 11 -21.87 13.33 39.75
C VAL A 11 -20.99 12.33 40.49
N GLN A 12 -21.45 11.09 40.66
CA GLN A 12 -20.62 10.02 41.19
C GLN A 12 -19.58 9.55 40.17
N LYS A 13 -18.43 9.11 40.66
CA LYS A 13 -17.33 8.63 39.81
C LYS A 13 -17.78 7.43 38.97
N PRO A 14 -17.78 7.52 37.63
CA PRO A 14 -18.17 6.40 36.78
C PRO A 14 -17.03 5.38 36.67
N LEU A 15 -17.40 4.10 36.48
CA LEU A 15 -16.46 2.98 36.42
C LEU A 15 -15.31 3.19 35.41
N TRP A 16 -15.63 3.75 34.24
CA TRP A 16 -14.65 3.96 33.17
C TRP A 16 -13.64 5.08 33.45
N PHE A 17 -13.87 5.94 34.45
CA PHE A 17 -13.06 7.15 34.68
C PHE A 17 -11.60 6.81 35.00
N ASP A 18 -11.39 5.79 35.84
CA ASP A 18 -10.05 5.35 36.22
C ASP A 18 -9.30 4.72 35.05
N VAL A 19 -10.01 3.93 34.23
CA VAL A 19 -9.45 3.36 33.00
C VAL A 19 -9.00 4.47 32.05
N TYR A 20 -9.83 5.50 31.86
CA TYR A 20 -9.49 6.64 31.01
C TYR A 20 -8.33 7.48 31.57
N ALA A 21 -8.25 7.63 32.90
CA ALA A 21 -7.17 8.37 33.55
C ALA A 21 -5.83 7.62 33.50
N ALA A 22 -5.84 6.29 33.64
CA ALA A 22 -4.66 5.44 33.55
C ALA A 22 -4.19 5.26 32.10
N PHE A 23 -5.12 5.11 31.16
CA PHE A 23 -4.85 4.84 29.75
C PHE A 23 -5.58 5.86 28.85
N PRO A 24 -5.17 7.13 28.87
CA PRO A 24 -5.81 8.14 28.03
C PRO A 24 -5.55 7.86 26.54
N PRO A 25 -6.50 8.18 25.65
CA PRO A 25 -6.28 8.05 24.21
C PRO A 25 -5.21 9.05 23.73
N LEU A 26 -4.53 8.74 22.61
CA LEU A 26 -3.54 9.62 22.00
C LEU A 26 -4.08 11.01 21.65
N ARG A 27 -5.38 11.10 21.34
CA ARG A 27 -6.07 12.35 21.02
C ARG A 27 -7.38 12.42 21.77
N GLU A 28 -7.61 13.57 22.40
CA GLU A 28 -8.85 13.80 23.14
C GLU A 28 -10.08 13.79 22.21
N PRO A 29 -11.18 13.14 22.64
CA PRO A 29 -12.42 13.03 21.87
C PRO A 29 -13.22 14.35 21.94
N LEU A 30 -12.67 15.39 21.32
CA LEU A 30 -13.33 16.68 21.18
C LEU A 30 -14.20 16.68 19.92
N TYR A 31 -15.41 17.19 20.05
CA TYR A 31 -16.26 17.44 18.89
C TYR A 31 -15.60 18.47 17.96
N ARG A 32 -15.49 18.14 16.67
CA ARG A 32 -14.96 19.02 15.63
C ARG A 32 -15.89 19.01 14.44
N VAL A 33 -16.30 20.20 14.00
CA VAL A 33 -17.12 20.35 12.79
C VAL A 33 -16.21 20.19 11.56
N PRO A 34 -16.47 19.24 10.65
CA PRO A 34 -15.74 19.14 9.40
C PRO A 34 -16.04 20.38 8.55
N ARG A 35 -15.00 21.12 8.15
CA ARG A 35 -15.14 22.29 7.28
C ARG A 35 -14.66 21.96 5.87
N PRO A 36 -15.42 22.28 4.81
CA PRO A 36 -14.93 22.14 3.45
C PRO A 36 -13.73 23.06 3.24
N ARG A 37 -12.78 22.59 2.44
CA ARG A 37 -11.60 23.36 2.05
C ARG A 37 -11.96 24.16 0.79
N TYR A 38 -11.86 25.48 0.84
CA TYR A 38 -12.09 26.36 -0.32
C TYR A 38 -10.76 26.93 -0.84
N GLY A 39 -10.69 27.23 -2.14
CA GLY A 39 -9.49 27.77 -2.79
C GLY A 39 -8.49 26.67 -3.19
N ARG A 40 -7.21 27.06 -3.37
CA ARG A 40 -6.12 26.13 -3.77
C ARG A 40 -5.56 25.35 -2.57
N VAL A 41 -6.41 24.63 -1.85
CA VAL A 41 -5.97 23.77 -0.75
C VAL A 41 -5.69 22.38 -1.30
N LYS A 42 -4.43 21.96 -1.28
CA LYS A 42 -4.05 20.59 -1.65
C LYS A 42 -4.27 19.64 -0.48
N ASP A 43 -4.51 18.37 -0.78
CA ASP A 43 -4.52 17.35 0.25
C ASP A 43 -3.13 17.14 0.84
N VAL A 44 -3.12 16.86 2.14
CA VAL A 44 -1.90 16.64 2.93
C VAL A 44 -1.30 15.25 2.64
N ILE A 45 -2.12 14.34 2.10
CA ILE A 45 -1.73 12.95 1.86
C ILE A 45 -1.10 12.85 0.48
N ALA A 46 0.16 12.43 0.44
CA ALA A 46 0.88 12.16 -0.80
C ALA A 46 0.46 10.81 -1.40
N PRO A 47 0.52 10.65 -2.73
CA PRO A 47 0.35 9.35 -3.36
C PRO A 47 1.51 8.41 -3.00
N ILE A 48 1.23 7.10 -2.91
CA ILE A 48 2.22 6.07 -2.58
C ILE A 48 2.64 5.37 -3.87
N PHE A 49 3.88 5.59 -4.30
CA PHE A 49 4.50 4.96 -5.47
C PHE A 49 5.83 4.33 -5.09
N TYR A 50 6.13 3.18 -5.70
CA TYR A 50 7.38 2.46 -5.53
C TYR A 50 8.15 2.35 -6.85
N GLN A 51 9.45 2.07 -6.77
CA GLN A 51 10.30 1.96 -7.96
C GLN A 51 9.86 0.82 -8.88
N GLU A 52 9.36 -0.29 -8.32
CA GLU A 52 8.86 -1.38 -9.14
C GLU A 52 7.57 -1.06 -9.91
N ASP A 53 6.85 0.01 -9.53
CA ASP A 53 5.60 0.36 -10.21
C ASP A 53 5.84 0.80 -11.66
N GLU A 54 7.03 1.30 -11.99
CA GLU A 54 7.43 1.56 -13.38
C GLU A 54 7.49 0.28 -14.21
N VAL A 55 8.07 -0.79 -13.64
CA VAL A 55 8.16 -2.10 -14.27
C VAL A 55 6.78 -2.76 -14.36
N ARG A 56 5.98 -2.67 -13.30
CA ARG A 56 4.59 -3.16 -13.29
C ARG A 56 3.75 -2.46 -14.35
N ALA A 57 3.88 -1.14 -14.50
CA ALA A 57 3.16 -0.38 -15.51
C ALA A 57 3.51 -0.85 -16.93
N LYS A 58 4.80 -1.03 -17.23
CA LYS A 58 5.26 -1.61 -18.50
C LYS A 58 4.73 -3.03 -18.71
N PHE A 59 4.80 -3.88 -17.69
CA PHE A 59 4.31 -5.25 -17.73
C PHE A 59 2.81 -5.31 -18.06
N TYR A 60 1.97 -4.56 -17.34
CA TYR A 60 0.52 -4.57 -17.59
C TYR A 60 0.13 -3.92 -18.91
N ARG A 61 0.93 -2.95 -19.41
CA ARG A 61 0.74 -2.38 -20.75
C ARG A 61 0.97 -3.41 -21.85
N ILE A 62 2.01 -4.25 -21.70
CA ILE A 62 2.44 -5.21 -22.74
C ILE A 62 1.69 -6.55 -22.63
N TYR A 63 1.53 -7.09 -21.42
CA TYR A 63 1.01 -8.44 -21.20
C TYR A 63 -0.39 -8.46 -20.54
N GLY A 64 -0.78 -7.38 -19.86
CA GLY A 64 -2.02 -7.34 -19.07
C GLY A 64 -1.98 -8.28 -17.86
N SER A 65 -3.16 -8.62 -17.32
CA SER A 65 -3.29 -9.39 -16.08
C SER A 65 -2.97 -10.88 -16.21
N GLY A 66 -2.80 -11.39 -17.44
CA GLY A 66 -2.56 -12.80 -17.72
C GLY A 66 -3.73 -13.73 -17.33
N PRO A 67 -3.57 -15.06 -17.52
CA PRO A 67 -4.63 -16.03 -17.30
C PRO A 67 -4.80 -16.45 -15.83
N ARG A 68 -3.81 -16.17 -14.97
CA ARG A 68 -3.84 -16.58 -13.56
C ARG A 68 -4.49 -15.47 -12.72
N PRO A 69 -5.64 -15.72 -12.07
CA PRO A 69 -6.27 -14.73 -11.21
C PRO A 69 -5.43 -14.46 -9.96
N PHE A 70 -5.65 -13.30 -9.34
CA PHE A 70 -5.03 -12.98 -8.06
C PHE A 70 -5.72 -13.74 -6.92
N ASN A 71 -4.94 -14.28 -5.99
CA ASN A 71 -5.47 -14.81 -4.73
C ASN A 71 -5.09 -13.86 -3.60
N LEU A 72 -6.02 -12.96 -3.26
CA LEU A 72 -5.80 -11.94 -2.22
C LEU A 72 -5.95 -12.49 -0.79
N SER A 73 -6.46 -13.71 -0.61
CA SER A 73 -6.58 -14.36 0.71
C SER A 73 -5.26 -14.92 1.23
N ARG A 74 -4.28 -15.16 0.32
CA ARG A 74 -2.95 -15.68 0.68
C ARG A 74 -1.97 -14.53 0.80
N LEU A 75 -1.42 -14.32 2.00
CA LEU A 75 -0.44 -13.27 2.28
C LEU A 75 0.82 -13.36 1.40
N ASN A 76 1.31 -14.58 1.15
CA ASN A 76 2.54 -14.82 0.37
C ASN A 76 2.24 -15.12 -1.11
N TYR A 77 1.14 -14.61 -1.65
CA TYR A 77 0.80 -14.84 -3.05
C TYR A 77 1.68 -14.02 -3.99
N LYS A 78 2.51 -14.72 -4.78
CA LYS A 78 3.31 -14.10 -5.85
C LYS A 78 2.57 -14.17 -7.18
N SER A 79 2.09 -13.02 -7.64
CA SER A 79 1.51 -12.88 -8.99
C SER A 79 2.57 -13.09 -10.08
N THR A 80 2.11 -13.30 -11.32
CA THR A 80 3.01 -13.39 -12.49
C THR A 80 3.81 -12.10 -12.67
N CYS A 81 3.16 -10.94 -12.51
CA CYS A 81 3.81 -9.64 -12.53
C CYS A 81 4.85 -9.50 -11.39
N GLN A 82 4.54 -9.97 -10.18
CA GLN A 82 5.50 -9.93 -9.07
C GLN A 82 6.74 -10.78 -9.35
N ARG A 83 6.56 -11.99 -9.90
CA ARG A 83 7.70 -12.84 -10.32
C ARG A 83 8.53 -12.16 -11.42
N PHE A 84 7.89 -11.41 -12.30
CA PHE A 84 8.57 -10.63 -13.34
C PHE A 84 9.44 -9.53 -12.72
N VAL A 85 8.89 -8.77 -11.77
CA VAL A 85 9.63 -7.72 -11.06
C VAL A 85 10.81 -8.31 -10.28
N GLU A 86 10.62 -9.42 -9.57
CA GLU A 86 11.71 -10.10 -8.86
C GLU A 86 12.83 -10.48 -9.81
N LYS A 87 12.49 -11.11 -10.94
CA LYS A 87 13.51 -11.49 -11.93
C LYS A 87 14.18 -10.30 -12.61
N TYR A 88 13.45 -9.21 -12.80
CA TYR A 88 13.97 -7.95 -13.30
C TYR A 88 14.99 -7.33 -12.34
N ASN A 89 14.69 -7.32 -11.05
CA ASN A 89 15.61 -6.79 -10.06
C ASN A 89 16.87 -7.67 -9.93
N GLU A 90 16.73 -9.00 -9.96
CA GLU A 90 17.88 -9.92 -9.99
C GLU A 90 18.83 -9.60 -11.16
N LEU A 91 18.29 -9.49 -12.38
CA LEU A 91 19.11 -9.20 -13.56
C LEU A 91 19.69 -7.77 -13.56
N LYS A 92 18.98 -6.82 -12.92
CA LYS A 92 19.48 -5.45 -12.73
C LYS A 92 20.64 -5.39 -11.75
N GLU A 93 20.58 -6.15 -10.66
CA GLU A 93 21.68 -6.26 -9.68
C GLU A 93 22.92 -6.93 -10.26
N GLU A 94 22.74 -7.90 -11.17
CA GLU A 94 23.86 -8.52 -11.87
C GLU A 94 24.63 -7.54 -12.77
N GLY A 95 24.01 -6.43 -13.20
CA GLY A 95 24.68 -5.33 -13.92
C GLY A 95 25.24 -5.66 -15.31
N LYS A 96 24.95 -6.85 -15.85
CA LYS A 96 25.48 -7.33 -17.14
C LYS A 96 24.70 -6.82 -18.36
N ILE A 97 23.50 -6.30 -18.14
CA ILE A 97 22.50 -6.07 -19.18
C ILE A 97 22.09 -4.60 -19.18
N GLU A 98 21.95 -4.03 -20.38
CA GLU A 98 21.48 -2.67 -20.61
C GLU A 98 19.99 -2.53 -20.25
N GLU A 99 19.59 -1.40 -19.64
CA GLU A 99 18.25 -1.22 -19.08
C GLU A 99 17.12 -1.35 -20.12
N GLU A 100 17.39 -0.99 -21.38
CA GLU A 100 16.44 -1.17 -22.49
C GLU A 100 16.20 -2.64 -22.83
N LYS A 101 17.23 -3.50 -22.73
CA LYS A 101 17.16 -4.93 -23.05
C LYS A 101 16.69 -5.77 -21.87
N LEU A 102 16.84 -5.25 -20.65
CA LEU A 102 16.56 -5.95 -19.41
C LEU A 102 15.10 -6.44 -19.33
N PHE A 103 14.16 -5.65 -19.86
CA PHE A 103 12.74 -6.04 -19.91
C PHE A 103 12.47 -7.23 -20.85
N ASP A 104 13.13 -7.29 -22.00
CA ASP A 104 12.94 -8.41 -22.94
C ASP A 104 13.64 -9.69 -22.45
N GLU A 105 14.82 -9.54 -21.84
CA GLU A 105 15.57 -10.66 -21.28
C GLU A 105 14.89 -11.30 -20.08
N THR A 106 14.29 -10.49 -19.20
CA THR A 106 13.43 -10.99 -18.12
C THR A 106 12.24 -11.77 -18.66
N GLY A 107 11.58 -11.26 -19.71
CA GLY A 107 10.51 -11.99 -20.40
C GLY A 107 10.97 -13.36 -20.92
N LYS A 108 12.13 -13.43 -21.57
CA LYS A 108 12.73 -14.68 -22.05
C LYS A 108 13.06 -15.65 -20.90
N ALA A 109 13.62 -15.14 -19.81
CA ALA A 109 13.96 -15.93 -18.63
C ALA A 109 12.71 -16.55 -17.97
N LEU A 110 11.61 -15.78 -17.88
CA LEU A 110 10.36 -16.29 -17.32
C LEU A 110 9.68 -17.32 -18.23
N LEU A 111 9.74 -17.13 -19.55
CA LEU A 111 9.28 -18.14 -20.51
C LEU A 111 10.08 -19.43 -20.37
N ALA A 112 11.40 -19.35 -20.20
CA ALA A 112 12.26 -20.51 -19.93
C ALA A 112 11.91 -21.22 -18.60
N SER A 113 11.43 -20.47 -17.60
CA SER A 113 10.91 -21.02 -16.34
C SER A 113 9.50 -21.63 -16.43
N GLY A 114 8.88 -21.63 -17.62
CA GLY A 114 7.55 -22.18 -17.85
C GLY A 114 6.38 -21.26 -17.49
N ILE A 115 6.62 -19.95 -17.33
CA ILE A 115 5.55 -18.97 -17.08
C ILE A 115 4.98 -18.48 -18.42
N ILE A 116 3.66 -18.53 -18.55
CA ILE A 116 2.96 -18.09 -19.76
C ILE A 116 2.83 -16.56 -19.74
N LEU A 117 3.41 -15.90 -20.76
CA LEU A 117 3.29 -14.47 -21.00
C LEU A 117 2.64 -14.25 -22.38
N GLN A 118 1.40 -13.74 -22.39
CA GLN A 118 0.70 -13.40 -23.64
C GLN A 118 0.70 -11.88 -23.83
N ARG A 119 1.25 -11.41 -24.95
CA ARG A 119 1.23 -9.99 -25.29
C ARG A 119 -0.19 -9.58 -25.68
N ARG A 120 -0.63 -8.41 -25.23
CA ARG A 120 -1.80 -7.71 -25.78
C ARG A 120 -1.39 -7.17 -27.15
N GLY A 121 -2.00 -7.73 -28.20
CA GLY A 121 -1.94 -7.19 -29.57
C GLY A 121 -2.79 -5.93 -29.71
#